data_AF-A0A257QEV8-F1
#
_entry.id   AF-A0A257QEV8-F1
#
_cell.length_a   1.000
_cell.length_b   1.000
_cell.length_c   1.000
_cell.angle_alpha   90.00
_cell.angle_beta   90.00
_cell.angle_gamma   90.00
#
_symmetry.space_group_name_H-M   'P 1'
#
loop_
_entity.id
_entity.type
_entity.pdbx_description
1 polymer ?
#
loop_
_entity_poly.entity_id
_entity_poly.type
_entity_poly.pdbx_seq_one_letter_code
_entity_poly.pdbx_strand_id
1 'polypeptide(L)'
;ALARALVAEPQVLLLDEATAAIDAHSDAAFRTALWRTTWSKECAVILVAHRISTARDADRVVVMESGRVVEEGLPGDLVASGGRFAALAALAALDEAGWSWEERTQDATDGYIEKDRTETR
;
A
#
# COMPACT_ATOMS: atom_id res chain seq x y z
N ALA A 1 8.57 -17.65 -5.12
CA ALA A 1 7.37 -17.49 -5.98
C ALA A 1 7.25 -16.07 -6.54
N LEU A 2 7.39 -15.02 -5.72
CA LEU A 2 7.27 -13.62 -6.15
C LEU A 2 8.20 -13.22 -7.32
N ALA A 3 9.49 -13.56 -7.28
CA ALA A 3 10.41 -13.22 -8.37
C ALA A 3 9.91 -13.73 -9.73
N ARG A 4 9.34 -14.94 -9.76
CA ARG A 4 8.73 -15.52 -10.97
C ARG A 4 7.47 -14.75 -11.40
N ALA A 5 6.67 -14.28 -10.45
CA ALA A 5 5.50 -13.45 -10.75
C ALA A 5 5.91 -12.10 -11.35
N LEU A 6 6.95 -11.45 -10.81
CA LEU A 6 7.44 -10.16 -11.33
C LEU A 6 8.07 -10.26 -12.73
N VAL A 7 8.74 -11.38 -13.03
CA VAL A 7 9.31 -11.64 -14.37
C VAL A 7 8.23 -11.79 -15.45
N ALA A 8 7.03 -12.22 -15.07
CA ALA A 8 5.92 -12.39 -16.01
C ALA A 8 5.24 -11.06 -16.42
N GLU A 9 5.69 -9.93 -15.86
CA GLU A 9 5.14 -8.59 -16.12
C GLU A 9 3.61 -8.52 -16.04
N PRO A 10 3.02 -8.97 -14.92
CA PRO A 10 1.58 -9.09 -14.81
C PRO A 10 0.93 -7.70 -14.77
N GLN A 11 -0.25 -7.59 -15.38
CA GLN A 11 -1.08 -6.39 -15.22
C GLN A 11 -1.72 -6.32 -13.83
N VAL A 12 -1.91 -7.48 -13.19
CA VAL A 12 -2.46 -7.60 -11.83
C VAL A 12 -1.63 -8.58 -11.01
N LEU A 13 -1.14 -8.13 -9.86
CA LEU A 13 -0.35 -8.91 -8.91
C LEU A 13 -1.15 -9.11 -7.62
N LEU A 14 -1.57 -10.35 -7.35
CA LEU A 14 -2.19 -10.74 -6.08
C LEU A 14 -1.15 -11.33 -5.14
N LEU A 15 -1.03 -10.77 -3.94
CA LEU A 15 -0.08 -11.17 -2.92
C LEU A 15 -0.83 -11.55 -1.65
N ASP A 16 -0.86 -12.83 -1.36
CA ASP A 16 -1.38 -13.36 -0.09
C ASP A 16 -0.20 -13.68 0.82
N GLU A 17 -0.14 -13.05 1.99
CA GLU A 17 0.92 -13.22 2.99
C GLU A 17 2.38 -13.07 2.47
N ALA A 18 2.59 -12.43 1.32
CA ALA A 18 3.88 -12.48 0.61
C ALA A 18 5.04 -11.82 1.36
N THR A 19 4.76 -10.90 2.29
CA THR A 19 5.76 -10.23 3.14
C THR A 19 6.02 -10.98 4.46
N ALA A 20 5.22 -12.00 4.81
CA ALA A 20 5.37 -12.72 6.08
C ALA A 20 6.64 -13.59 6.14
N ALA A 21 7.15 -14.00 4.98
CA ALA A 21 8.37 -14.80 4.87
C ALA A 21 9.66 -13.95 4.83
N ILE A 22 9.56 -12.62 4.90
CA ILE A 22 10.70 -11.70 4.83
C ILE A 22 11.03 -11.20 6.24
N ASP A 23 12.30 -11.26 6.61
CA ASP A 23 12.78 -10.80 7.91
C ASP A 23 12.51 -9.29 8.10
N ALA A 24 12.28 -8.87 9.35
CA ALA A 24 11.90 -7.50 9.67
C ALA A 24 12.94 -6.44 9.25
N HIS A 25 14.21 -6.82 9.07
CA HIS A 25 15.26 -5.89 8.65
C HIS A 25 15.23 -5.66 7.14
N SER A 26 14.92 -6.69 6.36
CA SER A 26 14.85 -6.66 4.90
C SER A 26 13.51 -6.16 4.34
N ASP A 27 12.45 -6.13 5.16
CA ASP A 27 11.07 -5.85 4.74
C ASP A 27 10.89 -4.45 4.12
N ALA A 28 11.50 -3.40 4.70
CA ALA A 28 11.37 -2.03 4.21
C ALA A 28 12.03 -1.81 2.84
N ALA A 29 13.24 -2.35 2.64
CA ALA A 29 13.96 -2.29 1.38
C ALA A 29 13.22 -3.08 0.30
N PHE A 30 12.70 -4.25 0.66
CA PHE A 30 11.91 -5.08 -0.22
C PHE A 30 10.61 -4.40 -0.68
N ARG A 31 9.83 -3.84 0.25
CA ARG A 31 8.62 -3.07 -0.08
C ARG A 31 8.92 -1.92 -1.02
N THR A 32 9.99 -1.17 -0.73
CA THR A 32 10.43 -0.07 -1.61
C THR A 32 10.73 -0.57 -3.02
N ALA A 33 11.41 -1.71 -3.15
CA ALA A 33 11.70 -2.32 -4.45
C ALA A 33 10.45 -2.83 -5.16
N LEU A 34 9.52 -3.46 -4.43
CA LEU A 34 8.24 -3.93 -4.94
C LEU A 34 7.45 -2.76 -5.51
N TRP A 35 7.24 -1.73 -4.70
CA TRP A 35 6.51 -0.52 -5.10
C TRP A 35 7.12 0.17 -6.31
N ARG A 36 8.45 0.38 -6.33
CA ARG A 36 9.12 0.96 -7.51
C ARG A 36 8.89 0.13 -8.78
N THR A 37 8.94 -1.20 -8.66
CA THR A 37 8.76 -2.10 -9.80
C THR A 37 7.32 -2.13 -10.29
N THR A 38 6.34 -2.10 -9.39
CA THR A 38 4.92 -2.18 -9.77
C THR A 38 4.41 -0.84 -10.31
N TRP A 39 4.83 0.29 -9.73
CA TRP A 39 4.49 1.63 -10.24
C TRP A 39 5.06 1.87 -11.63
N SER A 40 6.33 1.51 -11.87
CA SER A 40 6.96 1.72 -13.18
C SER A 40 6.34 0.89 -14.32
N LYS A 41 5.57 -0.15 -14.00
CA LYS A 41 4.94 -1.07 -14.96
C LYS A 41 3.42 -0.96 -15.03
N GLU A 42 2.82 0.05 -14.40
CA GLU A 42 1.35 0.21 -14.30
C GLU A 42 0.63 -1.06 -13.81
N CYS A 43 1.29 -1.81 -12.91
CA CYS A 43 0.80 -3.07 -12.38
C CYS A 43 -0.13 -2.82 -11.19
N ALA A 44 -1.37 -3.30 -11.27
CA ALA A 44 -2.30 -3.24 -10.14
C ALA A 44 -1.91 -4.29 -9.08
N VAL A 45 -1.69 -3.87 -7.84
CA VAL A 45 -1.29 -4.77 -6.75
C VAL A 45 -2.43 -4.91 -5.76
N ILE A 46 -2.85 -6.15 -5.50
CA ILE A 46 -3.80 -6.49 -4.44
C ILE A 46 -3.02 -7.30 -3.42
N LEU A 47 -2.92 -6.80 -2.19
CA LEU A 47 -2.15 -7.46 -1.13
C LEU A 47 -3.01 -7.66 0.12
N VAL A 48 -2.98 -8.88 0.65
CA VAL A 48 -3.55 -9.21 1.96
C VAL A 48 -2.50 -8.90 3.02
N ALA A 49 -2.73 -7.84 3.79
CA ALA A 49 -1.74 -7.31 4.72
C ALA A 49 -1.85 -8.00 6.10
N HIS A 50 -0.81 -8.71 6.51
CA HIS A 50 -0.63 -9.15 7.91
C HIS A 50 0.09 -8.11 8.76
N ARG A 51 0.72 -7.13 8.12
CA ARG A 51 1.35 -5.98 8.75
C ARG A 51 0.63 -4.72 8.36
N ILE A 52 0.22 -3.98 9.37
CA ILE A 52 -0.44 -2.69 9.23
C ILE A 52 0.46 -1.67 8.49
N SER A 53 1.78 -1.80 8.62
CA SER A 53 2.75 -1.01 7.86
C SER A 53 2.57 -1.14 6.35
N THR A 54 2.17 -2.31 5.83
CA THR A 54 1.96 -2.52 4.40
C THR A 54 0.65 -1.90 3.94
N ALA A 55 -0.40 -1.95 4.78
CA ALA A 55 -1.66 -1.27 4.53
C ALA A 55 -1.49 0.26 4.49
N ARG A 56 -0.58 0.84 5.29
CA ARG A 56 -0.26 2.27 5.29
C ARG A 56 0.28 2.79 3.95
N ASP A 57 1.02 1.96 3.22
CA ASP A 57 1.63 2.34 1.94
C ASP A 57 0.67 2.24 0.76
N ALA A 58 -0.49 1.62 0.96
CA ALA A 58 -1.45 1.37 -0.10
C ALA A 58 -2.20 2.65 -0.49
N ASP A 59 -2.49 2.77 -1.78
CA ASP A 59 -3.36 3.83 -2.32
C ASP A 59 -4.83 3.63 -1.90
N ARG A 60 -5.20 2.43 -1.46
CA ARG A 60 -6.53 2.08 -0.97
C ARG A 60 -6.47 0.90 -0.01
N VAL A 61 -7.22 0.97 1.08
CA VAL A 61 -7.39 -0.11 2.05
C VAL A 61 -8.84 -0.55 2.06
N VAL A 62 -9.04 -1.88 2.08
CA VAL A 62 -10.35 -2.52 2.24
C VAL A 62 -10.29 -3.35 3.51
N VAL A 63 -11.12 -3.02 4.49
CA VAL A 63 -11.25 -3.79 5.73
C VAL A 63 -12.41 -4.76 5.59
N MET A 64 -12.12 -6.03 5.83
CA MET A 64 -13.12 -7.10 5.76
C MET A 64 -13.40 -7.66 7.16
N GLU A 65 -14.67 -7.90 7.45
CA GLU A 65 -15.11 -8.61 8.65
C GLU A 65 -16.27 -9.54 8.30
N SER A 66 -16.19 -10.80 8.75
CA SER A 66 -17.21 -11.84 8.49
C SER A 66 -17.62 -11.95 7.01
N GLY A 67 -16.67 -11.82 6.09
CA GLY A 67 -16.89 -11.92 4.65
C GLY A 67 -17.56 -10.70 4.00
N ARG A 68 -17.62 -9.55 4.71
CA ARG A 68 -18.17 -8.30 4.18
C ARG A 68 -17.14 -7.18 4.28
N VAL A 69 -17.18 -6.25 3.33
CA VAL A 69 -16.43 -4.99 3.44
C VAL A 69 -17.12 -4.13 4.47
N VAL A 70 -16.39 -3.74 5.52
CA VAL A 70 -16.90 -2.88 6.59
C VAL A 70 -16.38 -1.44 6.45
N GLU A 71 -15.17 -1.27 5.93
CA GLU A 71 -14.54 0.03 5.69
C GLU A 71 -13.69 0.00 4.43
N GLU A 72 -13.61 1.13 3.75
CA GLU A 72 -12.79 1.30 2.55
C GLU A 72 -12.38 2.76 2.36
N GLY A 73 -11.13 3.02 2.01
CA GLY A 73 -10.65 4.38 1.79
C GLY A 73 -9.13 4.49 1.77
N LEU A 74 -8.64 5.72 1.84
CA LEU A 74 -7.22 5.99 2.07
C LEU A 74 -6.84 5.60 3.50
N PRO A 75 -5.64 5.05 3.74
CA PRO A 75 -5.21 4.66 5.08
C PRO A 75 -5.34 5.80 6.11
N GLY A 76 -4.96 7.02 5.73
CA GLY A 76 -5.05 8.20 6.60
C GLY A 76 -6.47 8.53 7.02
N ASP A 77 -7.41 8.51 6.07
CA ASP A 77 -8.82 8.80 6.32
C ASP A 77 -9.45 7.73 7.23
N LEU A 78 -9.10 6.46 6.99
CA LEU A 78 -9.60 5.35 7.81
C LEU A 78 -9.08 5.41 9.24
N VAL A 79 -7.82 5.82 9.46
CA VAL A 79 -7.30 6.07 10.82
C VAL A 79 -8.02 7.24 11.48
N ALA A 80 -8.20 8.35 10.77
CA ALA A 80 -8.89 9.54 11.28
C ALA A 80 -10.36 9.27 11.62
N SER A 81 -11.01 8.35 10.91
CA SER A 81 -12.41 7.95 11.16
C SER A 81 -12.61 7.25 12.51
N GLY A 82 -11.55 6.73 13.14
CA GLY A 82 -11.64 6.00 14.41
C GLY A 82 -12.33 4.63 14.29
N GLY A 83 -12.48 4.10 13.07
CA GLY A 83 -13.14 2.82 12.80
C GLY A 83 -12.30 1.57 13.14
N ARG A 84 -12.68 0.45 12.55
CA ARG A 84 -12.03 -0.86 12.66
C ARG A 84 -10.58 -0.80 12.20
N PHE A 85 -10.29 -0.08 11.10
CA PHE A 85 -8.89 0.09 10.67
C PHE A 85 -8.05 0.80 11.73
N ALA A 86 -8.56 1.88 12.33
CA ALA A 86 -7.88 2.62 13.38
C ALA A 86 -7.60 1.74 14.61
N ALA A 87 -8.55 0.88 14.99
CA ALA A 87 -8.37 -0.05 16.09
C ALA A 87 -7.27 -1.09 15.81
N LEU A 88 -7.22 -1.65 14.60
CA LEU A 88 -6.15 -2.56 14.17
C LEU A 88 -4.79 -1.84 14.13
N ALA A 89 -4.77 -0.60 13.66
CA ALA A 89 -3.58 0.22 13.61
C ALA A 89 -3.01 0.53 15.00
N ALA A 90 -3.89 0.86 15.96
CA ALA A 90 -3.51 1.08 17.35
C ALA A 90 -2.93 -0.19 18.01
N LEU A 91 -3.54 -1.35 17.77
CA LEU A 91 -3.03 -2.63 18.26
C LEU A 91 -1.62 -2.94 17.72
N ALA A 92 -1.38 -2.71 16.43
CA ALA A 92 -0.07 -2.91 15.83
C ALA A 92 0.99 -1.93 16.38
N ALA A 93 0.62 -0.67 16.64
CA ALA A 93 1.52 0.33 17.20
C ALA A 93 1.96 0.02 18.66
N LEU A 94 1.15 -0.75 19.40
CA LEU A 94 1.52 -1.25 20.72
C LEU A 94 2.57 -2.37 20.64
N ASP A 95 2.61 -3.12 19.54
CA ASP A 95 3.54 -4.23 19.31
C ASP A 95 4.86 -3.74 18.69
N GLU A 96 4.79 -2.74 17.81
CA GLU A 96 5.93 -2.05 17.19
C GLU A 96 6.18 -0.70 17.88
N ALA A 97 6.83 -0.74 19.05
CA ALA A 97 7.19 0.45 19.81
C ALA A 97 7.97 1.47 18.97
N GLY A 98 7.30 2.54 18.50
CA GLY A 98 7.93 3.68 17.83
C GLY A 98 7.25 4.22 16.56
N TRP A 99 6.04 3.77 16.20
CA TRP A 99 5.40 4.14 14.93
C TRP A 99 4.36 5.27 15.06
N SER A 100 4.61 6.42 14.40
CA SER A 100 3.63 7.52 14.24
C SER A 100 2.96 7.49 12.86
N TRP A 101 1.65 7.75 12.85
CA TRP A 101 0.77 7.82 11.69
C TRP A 101 0.72 9.20 11.02
N GLU A 102 1.41 10.20 11.57
CA GLU A 102 1.16 11.61 11.27
C GLU A 102 1.91 12.17 10.06
N GLU A 103 2.72 11.39 9.33
CA GLU A 103 3.67 11.96 8.35
C GLU A 103 3.31 11.86 6.86
N ARG A 104 2.06 11.62 6.47
CA ARG A 104 1.66 11.84 5.06
C ARG A 104 0.31 12.53 4.93
N THR A 105 0.27 13.79 5.36
CA THR A 105 -0.66 14.75 4.76
C THR A 105 0.05 15.40 3.58
N GLN A 106 -0.54 15.25 2.39
CA GLN A 106 -0.39 16.14 1.23
C GLN A 106 1.00 16.26 0.59
N ASP A 107 1.35 15.41 -0.39
CA ASP A 107 2.38 15.80 -1.42
C ASP A 107 2.43 14.96 -2.71
N ALA A 108 1.37 14.24 -3.10
CA ALA A 108 1.38 13.43 -4.33
C ALA A 108 0.22 13.70 -5.30
N THR A 109 -0.34 14.92 -5.29
CA THR A 109 -1.38 15.33 -6.27
C THR A 109 -0.98 16.56 -7.08
N ASP A 110 0.29 16.98 -7.06
CA ASP A 110 0.79 18.00 -7.98
C ASP A 110 1.84 17.39 -8.91
N GLY A 111 1.48 17.20 -10.19
CA GLY A 111 2.46 16.78 -11.19
C GLY A 111 1.97 16.04 -12.43
N TYR A 112 0.69 15.63 -12.52
CA TYR A 112 0.20 14.94 -13.72
C TYR A 112 -1.21 15.38 -14.14
N ILE A 113 -1.35 16.63 -14.62
CA ILE A 113 -2.31 16.97 -15.69
C ILE A 113 -1.65 17.98 -16.65
N GLU A 114 -1.24 17.43 -17.80
CA GLU A 114 -1.50 17.91 -19.16
C GLU A 114 -1.23 19.39 -19.52
N LYS A 115 -0.28 19.59 -20.46
CA LYS A 115 -0.55 20.31 -21.70
C LYS A 115 0.46 19.90 -22.78
N ASP A 116 0.14 18.81 -23.46
CA ASP A 116 0.47 18.68 -24.87
C ASP A 116 -0.59 19.49 -25.64
N ARG A 117 -0.17 20.53 -26.35
CA ARG A 117 -0.87 21.09 -27.51
C ARG A 117 0.06 22.00 -28.30
N THR A 118 0.23 21.58 -29.56
CA THR A 118 0.41 22.32 -30.81
C THR A 118 1.84 22.63 -31.31
N GLU A 119 2.22 21.82 -32.31
CA GLU A 119 2.63 22.20 -33.68
C GLU A 119 3.98 22.92 -33.84
N THR A 120 5.00 22.29 -34.43
CA THR A 120 5.23 22.22 -35.89
C THR A 120 5.00 23.56 -36.59
N ARG A 121 6.04 24.42 -36.64
CA ARG A 121 6.74 24.88 -37.85
C ARG A 121 7.62 26.09 -37.57
#